data_AF-A0A267T2B5-F1
#
_entry.id   AF-A0A267T2B5-F1
#
_cell.length_a   1.000
_cell.length_b   1.000
_cell.length_c   1.000
_cell.angle_alpha   90.00
_cell.angle_beta   90.00
_cell.angle_gamma   90.00
#
_symmetry.space_group_name_H-M   'P 1'
#
loop_
_entity.id
_entity.type
_entity.pdbx_description
1 polymer ?
#
loop_
_entity_poly.entity_id
_entity_poly.type
_entity_poly.pdbx_seq_one_letter_code
_entity_poly.pdbx_strand_id
1 'polypeptide(L)'
;MKALSLAWGTFLKVVNKLTSSSVFWYAVFGAAAFYAYKRLTTPKEETFLELPLPNSGSGLPKDWNPNPLVEEFHAYFDSWFGNSDDLRDAYIKALSLTNDQFHLLVQTYNAKYGKKDAATLWTRVTSWKKILFSWNGDQQARMEQRMIALKLNY
;
A
#
# COMPACT_ATOMS: atom_id res chain seq x y z
N MET A 1 7.17 -21.25 -49.54
CA MET A 1 8.42 -21.40 -48.76
C MET A 1 9.33 -20.15 -48.78
N LYS A 2 9.64 -19.53 -49.93
CA LYS A 2 10.55 -18.35 -50.00
C LYS A 2 10.07 -17.09 -49.26
N ALA A 3 8.76 -16.79 -49.26
CA ALA A 3 8.23 -15.62 -48.55
C ALA A 3 8.33 -15.73 -47.03
N LEU A 4 8.19 -16.95 -46.48
CA LEU A 4 8.30 -17.23 -45.05
C LEU A 4 9.76 -17.07 -44.58
N SER A 5 10.74 -17.49 -45.38
CA SER A 5 12.16 -17.35 -45.04
C SER A 5 12.64 -15.89 -45.12
N LEU A 6 12.10 -15.10 -46.04
CA LEU A 6 12.35 -13.66 -46.16
C LEU A 6 11.74 -12.88 -44.99
N ALA A 7 10.51 -13.20 -44.60
CA ALA A 7 9.86 -12.61 -43.43
C ALA A 7 10.63 -12.93 -42.14
N TRP A 8 11.07 -14.18 -41.97
CA TRP A 8 11.85 -14.62 -40.81
C TRP A 8 13.23 -13.96 -40.74
N GLY A 9 13.94 -13.84 -41.87
CA GLY A 9 15.23 -13.14 -41.94
C GLY A 9 15.11 -11.65 -41.62
N THR A 10 14.03 -11.01 -42.05
CA THR A 10 13.74 -9.60 -41.73
C THR A 10 13.41 -9.44 -40.25
N PHE A 11 12.60 -10.34 -39.69
CA PHE A 11 12.26 -10.37 -38.26
C PHE A 11 13.51 -10.50 -37.38
N LEU A 12 14.40 -11.45 -37.68
CA LEU A 12 15.64 -11.64 -36.92
C LEU A 12 16.56 -10.40 -36.97
N LYS A 13 16.63 -9.71 -38.11
CA LYS A 13 17.41 -8.47 -38.23
C LYS A 13 16.83 -7.35 -37.37
N VAL A 14 15.51 -7.20 -37.35
CA VAL A 14 14.83 -6.18 -36.52
C VAL A 14 15.01 -6.49 -35.03
N VAL A 15 14.83 -7.75 -34.64
CA VAL A 15 15.04 -8.20 -33.25
C VAL A 15 16.49 -7.97 -32.84
N ASN A 16 17.47 -8.40 -33.63
CA ASN A 16 18.88 -8.17 -33.32
C ASN A 16 19.20 -6.68 -33.22
N LYS A 17 18.66 -5.84 -34.10
CA LYS A 17 18.89 -4.39 -34.04
C LYS A 17 18.32 -3.76 -32.76
N LEU A 18 17.15 -4.24 -32.30
CA LEU A 18 16.54 -3.80 -31.04
C LEU A 18 17.33 -4.30 -29.82
N THR A 19 17.68 -5.59 -29.77
CA THR A 19 18.42 -6.19 -28.65
C THR A 19 19.90 -5.81 -28.62
N SER A 20 20.46 -5.25 -29.69
CA SER A 20 21.82 -4.66 -29.68
C SER A 20 21.87 -3.28 -29.03
N SER A 21 20.71 -2.63 -28.84
CA SER A 21 20.65 -1.29 -28.27
C SER A 21 20.76 -1.34 -26.75
N SER A 22 21.70 -0.58 -26.17
CA SER A 22 21.78 -0.38 -24.72
C SER A 22 20.51 0.25 -24.16
N VAL A 23 19.85 1.14 -24.91
CA VAL A 23 18.58 1.78 -24.53
C VAL A 23 17.45 0.77 -24.40
N PHE A 24 17.39 -0.22 -25.29
CA PHE A 24 16.42 -1.31 -25.19
C PHE A 24 16.59 -2.08 -23.88
N TRP A 25 17.84 -2.43 -23.52
CA TRP A 25 18.11 -3.13 -22.26
C TRP A 25 17.85 -2.25 -21.04
N TYR A 26 18.15 -0.95 -21.08
CA TYR A 26 17.74 -0.04 -20.00
C TYR A 26 16.22 0.00 -19.81
N ALA A 27 15.45 0.03 -20.89
CA ALA A 27 13.99 -0.03 -20.81
C ALA A 27 13.50 -1.37 -20.25
N VAL A 28 14.08 -2.48 -20.69
CA VAL A 28 13.74 -3.83 -20.18
C VAL A 28 14.09 -3.97 -18.71
N PHE A 29 15.30 -3.58 -18.29
CA PHE A 29 15.70 -3.63 -16.88
C PHE A 29 14.90 -2.66 -16.02
N GLY A 30 14.60 -1.46 -16.51
CA GLY A 30 13.72 -0.50 -15.84
C GLY A 30 12.32 -1.07 -15.64
N ALA A 31 11.73 -1.67 -16.67
CA ALA A 31 10.42 -2.32 -16.58
C ALA A 31 10.45 -3.54 -15.65
N ALA A 32 11.49 -4.37 -15.70
CA ALA A 32 11.66 -5.51 -14.81
C ALA A 32 11.83 -5.10 -13.34
N ALA A 33 12.64 -4.06 -13.09
CA ALA A 33 12.82 -3.48 -11.76
C ALA A 33 11.52 -2.86 -11.23
N PHE A 34 10.78 -2.13 -12.07
CA PHE A 34 9.48 -1.58 -11.72
C PHE A 34 8.45 -2.68 -11.45
N TYR A 35 8.42 -3.74 -12.26
CA TYR A 35 7.55 -4.89 -12.06
C TYR A 35 7.89 -5.63 -10.76
N ALA A 36 9.17 -5.89 -10.50
CA ALA A 36 9.62 -6.50 -9.26
C ALA A 36 9.27 -5.61 -8.05
N TYR A 37 9.48 -4.31 -8.15
CA TYR A 37 9.07 -3.33 -7.14
C TYR A 37 7.57 -3.36 -6.89
N LYS A 38 6.73 -3.29 -7.95
CA LYS A 38 5.28 -3.39 -7.85
C LYS A 38 4.86 -4.71 -7.21
N ARG A 39 5.45 -5.83 -7.62
CA ARG A 39 5.15 -7.16 -7.06
C ARG A 39 5.52 -7.28 -5.58
N LEU A 40 6.60 -6.63 -5.14
CA LEU A 40 7.06 -6.64 -3.75
C LEU A 40 6.30 -5.65 -2.85
N THR A 41 5.75 -4.58 -3.43
CA THR A 41 5.08 -3.50 -2.69
C THR A 41 3.56 -3.59 -2.70
N THR A 42 2.98 -4.34 -3.65
CA THR A 42 1.54 -4.55 -3.70
C THR A 42 1.14 -5.60 -2.67
N PRO A 43 0.23 -5.29 -1.72
CA PRO A 43 -0.28 -6.25 -0.76
C PRO A 43 -0.97 -7.44 -1.46
N LYS A 44 -0.82 -8.64 -0.91
CA LYS A 44 -1.47 -9.87 -1.44
C LYS A 44 -2.98 -9.79 -1.21
N GLU A 45 -3.80 -10.47 -2.02
CA GLU A 45 -5.27 -10.42 -1.83
C GLU A 45 -5.75 -10.85 -0.43
N GLU A 46 -5.03 -11.78 0.19
CA GLU A 46 -5.27 -12.26 1.56
C GLU A 46 -5.20 -11.14 2.61
N THR A 47 -4.48 -10.06 2.32
CA THR A 47 -4.35 -8.88 3.19
C THR A 47 -5.62 -8.03 3.26
N PHE A 48 -6.57 -8.27 2.36
CA PHE A 48 -7.87 -7.59 2.37
C PHE A 48 -8.98 -8.45 2.99
N LEU A 49 -8.66 -9.66 3.47
CA LEU A 49 -9.61 -10.52 4.15
C LEU A 49 -9.80 -10.09 5.62
N GLU A 50 -11.05 -10.14 6.10
CA GLU A 50 -11.36 -9.90 7.49
C GLU A 50 -10.71 -10.97 8.38
N LEU A 51 -9.81 -10.54 9.27
CA LEU A 51 -9.19 -11.37 10.30
C LEU A 51 -10.05 -11.38 11.58
N PRO A 52 -10.01 -12.47 12.35
CA PRO A 52 -10.70 -12.53 13.65
C PRO A 52 -10.23 -11.40 14.58
N LEU A 53 -11.17 -10.84 15.35
CA LEU A 53 -10.91 -9.75 16.29
C LEU A 53 -10.11 -10.25 17.53
N PRO A 54 -9.14 -9.47 18.04
CA PRO A 54 -8.24 -9.90 19.13
C PRO A 54 -8.96 -10.37 20.41
N ASN A 55 -10.08 -9.76 20.80
CA ASN A 55 -10.87 -10.16 21.98
C ASN A 55 -12.33 -10.53 21.63
N SER A 56 -12.56 -11.15 20.47
CA SER A 56 -13.91 -11.48 19.99
C SER A 56 -14.85 -10.27 19.89
N GLY A 57 -14.29 -9.06 19.79
CA GLY A 57 -15.04 -7.81 19.70
C GLY A 57 -15.59 -7.27 21.03
N SER A 58 -15.18 -7.81 22.18
CA SER A 58 -15.64 -7.30 23.49
C SER A 58 -15.29 -5.82 23.73
N GLY A 59 -14.27 -5.31 23.05
CA GLY A 59 -13.86 -3.92 23.08
C GLY A 59 -14.59 -3.00 22.09
N LEU A 60 -15.64 -3.48 21.40
CA LEU A 60 -16.46 -2.70 20.46
C LEU A 60 -17.77 -2.28 21.13
N PRO A 61 -17.95 -0.98 21.46
CA PRO A 61 -19.26 -0.46 21.83
C PRO A 61 -20.27 -0.66 20.69
N LYS A 62 -21.53 -0.93 21.03
CA LYS A 62 -22.61 -1.26 20.07
C LYS A 62 -22.81 -0.21 18.96
N ASP A 63 -22.55 1.06 19.28
CA ASP A 63 -22.72 2.20 18.36
C ASP A 63 -21.39 2.77 17.85
N TRP A 64 -20.28 2.07 18.08
CA TRP A 64 -18.97 2.54 17.62
C TRP A 64 -18.78 2.27 16.13
N ASN A 65 -18.41 3.31 15.38
CA ASN A 65 -18.25 3.25 13.94
C ASN A 65 -16.82 3.67 13.53
N PRO A 66 -16.03 2.80 12.86
CA PRO A 66 -14.70 3.16 12.38
C PRO A 66 -14.72 4.10 11.17
N ASN A 67 -15.85 4.18 10.43
CA ASN A 67 -15.90 4.86 9.13
C ASN A 67 -15.42 6.31 9.12
N PRO A 68 -15.78 7.18 10.09
CA PRO A 68 -15.30 8.57 10.09
C PRO A 68 -13.77 8.65 10.11
N LEU A 69 -13.12 7.86 10.98
CA LEU A 69 -11.66 7.85 11.08
C LEU A 69 -10.99 7.18 9.87
N VAL A 70 -11.63 6.17 9.27
CA VAL A 70 -11.19 5.56 8.00
C VAL A 70 -11.20 6.58 6.86
N GLU A 71 -12.23 7.43 6.80
CA GLU A 71 -12.34 8.50 5.80
C GLU A 71 -11.30 9.61 6.03
N GLU A 72 -11.03 9.99 7.29
CA GLU A 72 -9.94 10.92 7.62
C GLU A 72 -8.58 10.40 7.12
N PHE A 73 -8.27 9.12 7.36
CA PHE A 73 -7.04 8.51 6.85
C PHE A 73 -6.98 8.52 5.33
N HIS A 74 -8.06 8.12 4.65
CA HIS A 74 -8.08 8.04 3.20
C HIS A 74 -7.93 9.43 2.56
N ALA A 75 -8.66 10.43 3.07
CA ALA A 75 -8.57 11.80 2.59
C ALA A 75 -7.14 12.34 2.71
N TYR A 76 -6.44 12.01 3.80
CA TYR A 76 -5.04 12.37 3.94
C TYR A 76 -4.15 11.67 2.90
N PHE A 77 -4.24 10.35 2.78
CA PHE A 77 -3.36 9.56 1.90
C PHE A 77 -3.63 9.76 0.40
N ASP A 78 -4.81 10.24 0.03
CA ASP A 78 -5.18 10.60 -1.35
C ASP A 78 -4.79 12.05 -1.69
N SER A 79 -4.60 12.91 -0.69
CA SER A 79 -4.22 14.31 -0.91
C SER A 79 -2.76 14.46 -1.32
N TRP A 80 -2.53 15.19 -2.42
CA TRP A 80 -1.18 15.58 -2.87
C TRP A 80 -0.47 16.57 -1.93
N PHE A 81 -1.22 17.24 -1.04
CA PHE A 81 -0.71 18.22 -0.07
C PHE A 81 -1.34 18.01 1.32
N GLY A 82 -1.48 16.75 1.75
CA GLY A 82 -2.09 16.44 3.04
C GLY A 82 -1.42 17.21 4.19
N ASN A 83 -2.22 17.95 4.96
CA ASN A 83 -1.74 18.70 6.12
C ASN A 83 -1.19 17.75 7.19
N SER A 84 0.08 17.91 7.53
CA SER A 84 0.78 17.07 8.51
C SER A 84 0.09 16.98 9.87
N ASP A 85 -0.61 18.04 10.29
CA ASP A 85 -1.33 18.07 11.56
C ASP A 85 -2.59 17.19 11.53
N ASP A 86 -3.29 17.11 10.41
CA ASP A 86 -4.49 16.28 10.27
C ASP A 86 -4.14 14.78 10.38
N LEU A 87 -3.01 14.37 9.77
CA LEU A 87 -2.51 13.00 9.93
C LEU A 87 -2.09 12.73 11.37
N ARG A 88 -1.46 13.71 12.04
CA ARG A 88 -1.10 13.57 13.45
C ARG A 88 -2.32 13.32 14.31
N ASP A 89 -3.35 14.12 14.12
CA ASP A 89 -4.58 14.01 14.90
C ASP A 89 -5.29 12.68 14.61
N ALA A 90 -5.30 12.23 13.36
CA ALA A 90 -5.79 10.89 13.00
C ALA A 90 -4.99 9.77 13.67
N TYR A 91 -3.65 9.85 13.73
CA TYR A 91 -2.82 8.88 14.47
C TYR A 91 -3.09 8.92 15.97
N ILE A 92 -3.25 10.09 16.58
CA ILE A 92 -3.57 10.21 18.01
C ILE A 92 -4.94 9.57 18.30
N LYS A 93 -5.96 9.85 17.47
CA LYS A 93 -7.28 9.22 17.56
C LYS A 93 -7.18 7.70 17.41
N ALA A 94 -6.41 7.20 16.44
CA ALA A 94 -6.25 5.76 16.23
C ALA A 94 -5.51 5.08 17.39
N LEU A 95 -4.49 5.73 17.96
CA LEU A 95 -3.72 5.19 19.08
C LEU A 95 -4.48 5.17 20.40
N SER A 96 -5.53 6.00 20.56
CA SER A 96 -6.39 5.98 21.75
C SER A 96 -7.47 4.88 21.74
N LEU A 97 -7.72 4.25 20.58
CA LEU A 97 -8.68 3.16 20.45
C LEU A 97 -8.29 1.92 21.25
N THR A 98 -9.27 1.08 21.62
CA THR A 98 -9.01 -0.29 22.10
C THR A 98 -8.41 -1.17 20.99
N ASN A 99 -7.87 -2.34 21.33
CA ASN A 99 -7.30 -3.24 20.31
C ASN A 99 -8.35 -3.73 19.31
N ASP A 100 -9.57 -4.02 19.75
CA ASP A 100 -10.64 -4.46 18.84
C ASP A 100 -11.10 -3.32 17.92
N GLN A 101 -11.23 -2.10 18.47
CA GLN A 101 -11.56 -0.90 17.68
C GLN A 101 -10.47 -0.59 16.65
N PHE A 102 -9.20 -0.64 17.05
CA PHE A 102 -8.08 -0.41 16.15
C PHE A 102 -8.00 -1.47 15.06
N HIS A 103 -8.21 -2.74 15.41
CA HIS A 103 -8.22 -3.84 14.45
C HIS A 103 -9.36 -3.67 13.44
N LEU A 104 -10.56 -3.33 13.91
CA LEU A 104 -11.71 -3.08 13.04
C LEU A 104 -11.49 -1.85 12.15
N LEU A 105 -10.85 -0.79 12.65
CA LEU A 105 -10.45 0.38 11.86
C LEU A 105 -9.56 -0.02 10.68
N VAL A 106 -8.50 -0.78 10.95
CA VAL A 106 -7.53 -1.22 9.92
C VAL A 106 -8.24 -2.08 8.87
N GLN A 107 -9.09 -3.02 9.29
CA GLN A 107 -9.84 -3.87 8.36
C GLN A 107 -10.82 -3.07 7.52
N THR A 108 -11.57 -2.14 8.15
CA THR A 108 -12.53 -1.30 7.44
C THR A 108 -11.83 -0.46 6.38
N TYR A 109 -10.65 0.11 6.69
CA TYR A 109 -9.85 0.82 5.70
C TYR A 109 -9.43 -0.09 4.54
N ASN A 110 -8.89 -1.28 4.84
CA ASN A 110 -8.39 -2.21 3.83
C ASN A 110 -9.52 -2.74 2.93
N ALA A 111 -10.70 -3.01 3.50
CA ALA A 111 -11.87 -3.45 2.77
C ALA A 111 -12.44 -2.34 1.86
N LYS A 112 -12.53 -1.10 2.36
CA LYS A 112 -13.13 0.03 1.64
C LYS A 112 -12.20 0.61 0.57
N TYR A 113 -10.93 0.78 0.89
CA TYR A 113 -9.96 1.48 0.03
C TYR A 113 -8.79 0.61 -0.38
N GLY A 114 -8.37 -0.34 0.46
CA GLY A 114 -7.14 -1.10 0.23
C GLY A 114 -7.10 -1.84 -1.12
N LYS A 115 -8.22 -2.47 -1.51
CA LYS A 115 -8.31 -3.16 -2.81
C LYS A 115 -8.29 -2.19 -4.00
N LYS A 116 -8.95 -1.03 -3.88
CA LYS A 116 -8.99 0.01 -4.92
C LYS A 116 -7.62 0.65 -5.11
N ASP A 117 -6.94 0.92 -4.00
CA ASP A 117 -5.68 1.66 -3.97
C ASP A 117 -4.46 0.75 -4.11
N ALA A 118 -4.66 -0.57 -4.10
CA ALA A 118 -3.60 -1.58 -4.04
C ALA A 118 -2.61 -1.31 -2.89
N ALA A 119 -3.12 -0.82 -1.76
CA ALA A 119 -2.34 -0.39 -0.60
C ALA A 119 -3.15 -0.56 0.69
N THR A 120 -2.66 -1.38 1.62
CA THR A 120 -3.23 -1.51 2.97
C THR A 120 -2.93 -0.26 3.80
N LEU A 121 -3.66 -0.07 4.91
CA LEU A 121 -3.34 0.97 5.87
C LEU A 121 -1.89 0.86 6.38
N TRP A 122 -1.37 -0.35 6.55
CA TRP A 122 0.04 -0.58 6.92
C TRP A 122 1.00 -0.04 5.88
N THR A 123 0.80 -0.38 4.60
CA THR A 123 1.66 0.14 3.52
C THR A 123 1.55 1.65 3.40
N ARG A 124 0.38 2.25 3.61
CA ARG A 124 0.20 3.71 3.63
C ARG A 124 0.96 4.36 4.81
N VAL A 125 0.80 3.83 6.02
CA VAL A 125 1.49 4.30 7.22
C VAL A 125 3.02 4.20 7.06
N THR A 126 3.53 3.12 6.46
CA THR A 126 4.99 2.89 6.35
C THR A 126 5.65 3.52 5.12
N SER A 127 4.92 3.68 4.02
CA SER A 127 5.43 4.32 2.79
C SER A 127 5.53 5.83 2.90
N TRP A 128 4.65 6.46 3.69
CA TRP A 128 4.68 7.90 3.98
C TRP A 128 5.79 8.29 4.97
N LYS A 129 6.96 7.63 4.91
CA LYS A 129 8.10 7.94 5.77
C LYS A 129 8.82 9.21 5.29
N LYS A 130 8.81 10.22 6.18
CA LYS A 130 9.83 11.26 6.38
C LYS A 130 9.88 12.48 5.45
N ILE A 131 9.12 12.58 4.36
CA ILE A 131 9.40 13.66 3.38
C ILE A 131 8.67 14.99 3.72
N LEU A 132 7.58 15.00 4.50
CA LEU A 132 6.74 16.21 4.63
C LEU A 132 6.30 16.62 6.06
N PHE A 133 6.85 16.01 7.12
CA PHE A 133 6.32 16.20 8.47
C PHE A 133 7.22 17.07 9.35
N SER A 134 6.68 18.19 9.83
CA SER A 134 7.30 19.11 10.81
C SER A 134 7.24 18.60 12.26
N TRP A 135 6.66 17.42 12.49
CA TRP A 135 6.41 16.86 13.82
C TRP A 135 7.21 15.58 14.05
N ASN A 136 7.59 15.35 15.31
CA ASN A 136 8.41 14.22 15.71
C ASN A 136 7.65 12.92 15.41
N GLY A 137 8.16 12.06 14.51
CA GLY A 137 7.50 10.87 13.97
C GLY A 137 7.20 9.73 14.95
N ASP A 138 7.10 10.03 16.24
CA ASP A 138 6.85 9.10 17.34
C ASP A 138 5.49 8.39 17.18
N GLN A 139 4.43 9.10 16.77
CA GLN A 139 3.11 8.47 16.61
C GLN A 139 3.08 7.48 15.43
N GLN A 140 3.82 7.74 14.36
CA GLN A 140 3.95 6.79 13.25
C GLN A 140 4.65 5.51 13.73
N ALA A 141 5.73 5.64 14.51
CA ALA A 141 6.42 4.49 15.08
C ALA A 141 5.52 3.68 16.04
N ARG A 142 4.71 4.37 16.85
CA ARG A 142 3.72 3.73 17.75
C ARG A 142 2.61 3.02 16.97
N MET A 143 2.13 3.61 15.87
CA MET A 143 1.20 2.97 14.95
C MET A 143 1.81 1.70 14.35
N GLU A 144 3.05 1.79 13.85
CA GLU A 144 3.77 0.64 13.29
C GLU A 144 3.90 -0.50 14.31
N GLN A 145 4.37 -0.19 15.53
CA GLN A 145 4.51 -1.16 16.61
C GLN A 145 3.17 -1.82 16.98
N ARG A 146 2.09 -1.02 17.05
CA ARG A 146 0.76 -1.53 17.35
C ARG A 146 0.24 -2.48 16.27
N MET A 147 0.42 -2.12 14.99
CA MET A 147 0.03 -2.98 13.87
C MET A 147 0.83 -4.29 13.86
N ILE A 148 2.13 -4.25 14.16
CA ILE A 148 2.95 -5.47 14.31
C ILE A 148 2.43 -6.35 15.46
N ALA A 149 2.15 -5.76 16.62
CA ALA A 149 1.68 -6.50 17.79
C ALA A 149 0.33 -7.21 17.53
N LEU A 150 -0.55 -6.58 16.73
CA LEU A 150 -1.85 -7.12 16.35
C LEU A 150 -1.81 -7.98 15.07
N LYS A 151 -0.62 -8.22 14.49
CA LYS A 151 -0.44 -8.96 13.22
C LYS A 151 -1.21 -8.33 12.04
N LEU A 152 -1.26 -7.01 12.01
CA LEU A 152 -1.89 -6.17 11.00
C LEU A 152 -0.87 -5.55 10.02
N ASN A 153 0.37 -6.03 10.04
CA ASN A 153 1.52 -5.50 9.31
C ASN A 153 1.66 -6.07 7.89
N TYR A 154 0.56 -6.13 7.15
CA TYR A 154 0.47 -6.77 5.85
C TYR A 154 0.13 -5.80 4.72
#